data_AF-A0A644XAG0-F1
#
_entry.id   AF-A0A644XAG0-F1
#
_cell.length_a   1.000
_cell.length_b   1.000
_cell.length_c   1.000
_cell.angle_alpha   90.00
_cell.angle_beta   90.00
_cell.angle_gamma   90.00
#
_symmetry.space_group_name_H-M   'P 1'
#
loop_
_entity.id
_entity.type
_entity.pdbx_description
1 polymer ?
#
loop_
_entity_poly.entity_id
_entity_poly.type
_entity_poly.pdbx_seq_one_letter_code
_entity_poly.pdbx_strand_id
1 'polypeptide(L)'
;MRTMFIALLCLVLLSFVSCDQDGGFVPNPTQERIQLLLDELHLADQEVMQYKAANAGALPAGYTEAAGTRTYTSYTNANGTLIDGTDNLSAPPPPQYGQMDMDFSGGEVGTLTRLRLNMTIPASGPRTVTFCHLDDTDVMADAQALFEHQ
;
A
#
# COMPACT_ATOMS: atom_id res chain seq x y z
N MET A 1 3.01 -24.23 6.28
CA MET A 1 2.41 -23.27 7.22
C MET A 1 3.20 -21.95 7.21
N ARG A 2 3.24 -21.24 6.08
CA ARG A 2 4.01 -19.98 5.91
C ARG A 2 3.24 -18.86 5.20
N THR A 3 1.96 -19.10 4.89
CA THR A 3 1.10 -18.22 4.10
C THR A 3 0.19 -17.33 4.95
N MET A 4 0.17 -17.47 6.28
CA MET A 4 -0.76 -16.73 7.16
C MET A 4 -0.22 -15.41 7.72
N PHE A 5 1.02 -15.01 7.41
CA PHE A 5 1.62 -13.82 8.03
C PHE A 5 1.43 -12.52 7.24
N ILE A 6 0.98 -12.58 5.98
CA ILE A 6 0.95 -11.42 5.06
C ILE A 6 -0.39 -10.67 5.14
N ALA A 7 -1.51 -11.39 5.29
CA ALA A 7 -2.82 -10.77 5.58
C ALA A 7 -2.84 -9.99 6.90
N LEU A 8 -1.87 -10.26 7.79
CA LEU A 8 -1.76 -9.59 9.07
C LEU A 8 -1.38 -8.11 8.89
N LEU A 9 -0.64 -7.69 7.85
CA LEU A 9 -0.23 -6.28 7.70
C LEU A 9 -1.40 -5.38 7.30
N CYS A 10 -2.25 -5.80 6.35
CA CYS A 10 -3.47 -5.06 5.98
C CYS A 10 -4.45 -4.99 7.15
N LEU A 11 -4.68 -6.10 7.88
CA LEU A 11 -5.56 -6.12 9.06
C LEU A 11 -5.02 -5.27 10.23
N VAL A 12 -3.70 -5.11 10.27
CA VAL A 12 -2.99 -4.27 11.24
C VAL A 12 -3.13 -2.82 10.83
N LEU A 13 -2.84 -2.46 9.58
CA LEU A 13 -3.01 -1.11 9.05
C LEU A 13 -4.45 -0.57 9.22
N LEU A 14 -5.46 -1.44 9.05
CA LEU A 14 -6.88 -1.20 9.34
C LEU A 14 -7.19 -0.82 10.81
N SER A 15 -6.30 -1.17 11.76
CA SER A 15 -6.42 -0.80 13.18
C SER A 15 -5.56 0.42 13.58
N PHE A 16 -4.79 1.00 12.65
CA PHE A 16 -3.92 2.17 12.88
C PHE A 16 -4.29 3.38 12.05
N VAL A 17 -5.58 3.65 11.88
CA VAL A 17 -6.09 4.96 11.44
C VAL A 17 -5.87 6.01 12.55
N SER A 18 -4.66 6.11 13.09
CA SER A 18 -4.15 7.25 13.87
C SER A 18 -2.97 7.83 13.11
N CYS A 19 -3.22 8.26 11.88
CA CYS A 19 -2.43 9.32 11.25
C CYS A 19 -2.78 10.70 11.82
N ASP A 20 -3.55 10.76 12.92
CA ASP A 20 -3.86 11.97 13.65
C ASP A 20 -3.25 11.90 15.06
N GLN A 21 -2.50 12.94 15.44
CA GLN A 21 -2.05 13.14 16.82
C GLN A 21 -3.22 13.55 17.73
N ASP A 22 -4.39 13.87 17.17
CA ASP A 22 -5.58 14.27 17.90
C ASP A 22 -6.60 13.12 17.98
N GLY A 23 -6.74 12.54 19.18
CA GLY A 23 -7.60 11.39 19.48
C GLY A 23 -9.11 11.63 19.33
N GLY A 24 -9.58 11.80 18.09
CA GLY A 24 -11.00 11.84 17.74
C GLY A 24 -11.53 10.49 17.26
N PHE A 25 -12.69 10.07 17.77
CA PHE A 25 -13.38 8.81 17.44
C PHE A 25 -14.13 8.84 16.09
N VAL A 26 -13.99 9.91 15.30
CA VAL A 26 -14.56 10.03 13.95
C VAL A 26 -13.40 10.19 12.97
N PRO A 27 -13.28 9.31 11.95
CA PRO A 27 -12.23 9.47 10.96
C PRO A 27 -12.40 10.81 10.26
N ASN A 28 -11.37 11.65 10.32
CA ASN A 28 -11.28 12.86 9.54
C ASN A 28 -11.17 12.49 8.03
N PRO A 29 -11.44 13.41 7.09
CA PRO A 29 -11.43 13.10 5.66
C PRO A 29 -10.11 12.49 5.14
N THR A 30 -8.98 12.85 5.76
CA THR A 30 -7.66 12.27 5.46
C THR A 30 -7.59 10.81 5.86
N GLN A 31 -8.14 10.44 7.02
CA GLN A 31 -8.21 9.07 7.52
C GLN A 31 -9.08 8.18 6.64
N GLU A 32 -10.25 8.67 6.21
CA GLU A 32 -11.11 7.94 5.25
C GLU A 32 -10.37 7.68 3.93
N ARG A 33 -9.61 8.67 3.45
CA ARG A 33 -8.84 8.52 2.23
C ARG A 33 -7.69 7.53 2.34
N ILE A 34 -6.92 7.58 3.42
CA ILE A 34 -5.86 6.58 3.69
C ILE A 34 -6.48 5.19 3.75
N GLN A 35 -7.64 5.05 4.38
CA GLN A 35 -8.35 3.78 4.45
C GLN A 35 -8.69 3.25 3.05
N LEU A 36 -9.23 4.08 2.17
CA LEU A 36 -9.53 3.69 0.79
C LEU A 36 -8.27 3.21 0.04
N LEU A 37 -7.14 3.92 0.16
CA LEU A 37 -5.89 3.49 -0.47
C LEU A 37 -5.36 2.15 0.07
N LEU A 38 -5.48 1.95 1.38
CA LEU A 38 -5.11 0.68 2.00
C LEU A 38 -6.05 -0.46 1.58
N ASP A 39 -7.32 -0.18 1.34
CA ASP A 39 -8.27 -1.15 0.81
C ASP A 39 -7.93 -1.54 -0.64
N GLU A 40 -7.53 -0.57 -1.48
CA GLU A 40 -7.05 -0.83 -2.85
C GLU A 40 -5.78 -1.69 -2.86
N LEU A 41 -4.83 -1.43 -1.95
CA LEU A 41 -3.64 -2.26 -1.76
C LEU A 41 -4.01 -3.65 -1.23
N HIS A 42 -4.99 -3.74 -0.34
CA HIS A 42 -5.46 -5.03 0.18
C HIS A 42 -6.09 -5.88 -0.91
N LEU A 43 -6.86 -5.28 -1.81
CA LEU A 43 -7.41 -5.95 -2.98
C LEU A 43 -6.29 -6.50 -3.88
N ALA A 44 -5.28 -5.69 -4.18
CA ALA A 44 -4.11 -6.13 -4.94
C ALA A 44 -3.35 -7.29 -4.25
N ASP A 45 -3.18 -7.24 -2.93
CA ASP A 45 -2.58 -8.33 -2.15
C ASP A 45 -3.39 -9.63 -2.29
N GLN A 46 -4.72 -9.55 -2.24
CA GLN A 46 -5.60 -10.71 -2.40
C GLN A 46 -5.47 -11.30 -3.81
N GLU A 47 -5.43 -10.47 -4.84
CA GLU A 47 -5.25 -10.88 -6.24
C GLU A 47 -3.91 -11.59 -6.44
N VAL A 48 -2.81 -11.02 -5.93
CA VAL A 48 -1.48 -11.64 -5.95
C VAL A 48 -1.52 -13.01 -5.27
N MET A 49 -2.16 -13.12 -4.10
CA MET A 49 -2.25 -14.38 -3.36
C MET A 49 -3.08 -15.43 -4.10
N GLN A 50 -4.18 -15.04 -4.73
CA GLN A 50 -5.00 -15.91 -5.57
C GLN A 50 -4.23 -16.38 -6.81
N TYR A 51 -3.52 -15.46 -7.49
CA TYR A 51 -2.67 -15.79 -8.64
C TYR A 51 -1.58 -16.78 -8.25
N LYS A 52 -0.88 -16.56 -7.14
CA LYS A 52 0.15 -17.48 -6.63
C LYS A 52 -0.41 -18.87 -6.36
N ALA A 53 -1.59 -18.95 -5.73
CA ALA A 53 -2.25 -20.22 -5.46
C ALA A 53 -2.63 -20.97 -6.74
N ALA A 54 -3.08 -20.25 -7.78
CA ALA A 54 -3.45 -20.82 -9.06
C ALA A 54 -2.23 -21.20 -9.94
N ASN A 55 -1.10 -20.52 -9.79
CA ASN A 55 0.07 -20.64 -10.68
C ASN A 55 1.30 -21.24 -9.98
N ALA A 56 1.09 -22.20 -9.07
CA ALA A 56 2.17 -22.94 -8.38
C ALA A 56 3.23 -22.05 -7.71
N GLY A 57 2.82 -20.91 -7.16
CA GLY A 57 3.70 -19.94 -6.51
C GLY A 57 4.35 -18.92 -7.45
N ALA A 58 4.05 -18.94 -8.75
CA ALA A 58 4.45 -17.88 -9.66
C ALA A 58 3.82 -16.54 -9.26
N LEU A 59 4.53 -15.44 -9.53
CA LEU A 59 4.08 -14.09 -9.25
C LEU A 59 3.40 -13.49 -10.50
N PRO A 60 2.36 -12.65 -10.33
CA PRO A 60 1.77 -11.95 -11.45
C PRO A 60 2.72 -10.88 -12.00
N ALA A 61 2.48 -10.45 -13.24
CA ALA A 61 3.20 -9.32 -13.82
C ALA A 61 2.99 -8.05 -12.98
N GLY A 62 4.03 -7.21 -12.88
CA GLY A 62 3.98 -5.98 -12.08
C GLY A 62 4.06 -6.21 -10.57
N TYR A 63 4.27 -7.44 -10.09
CA TYR A 63 4.51 -7.73 -8.68
C TYR A 63 5.79 -8.53 -8.48
N THR A 64 6.60 -8.13 -7.49
CA THR A 64 7.73 -8.92 -7.00
C THR A 64 7.77 -8.94 -5.48
N GLU A 65 8.35 -10.00 -4.91
CA GLU A 65 8.61 -10.10 -3.48
C GLU A 65 10.01 -10.67 -3.21
N ALA A 66 10.78 -9.99 -2.37
CA ALA A 66 12.12 -10.40 -1.99
C ALA A 66 12.47 -9.91 -0.58
N ALA A 67 12.98 -10.83 0.26
CA ALA A 67 13.52 -10.52 1.60
C ALA A 67 12.58 -9.70 2.52
N GLY A 68 11.26 -9.85 2.38
CA GLY A 68 10.27 -9.11 3.18
C GLY A 68 9.77 -7.81 2.53
N THR A 69 10.37 -7.41 1.41
CA THR A 69 9.91 -6.31 0.56
C THR A 69 9.01 -6.83 -0.55
N ARG A 70 7.88 -6.15 -0.74
CA ARG A 70 6.93 -6.30 -1.84
C ARG A 70 7.05 -5.08 -2.72
N THR A 71 7.08 -5.28 -4.02
CA THR A 71 7.14 -4.19 -5.00
C THR A 71 6.02 -4.37 -6.01
N TYR A 72 5.23 -3.32 -6.15
CA TYR A 72 4.23 -3.15 -7.19
C TYR A 72 4.80 -2.20 -8.25
N THR A 73 4.75 -2.59 -9.52
CA THR A 73 5.24 -1.77 -10.64
C THR A 73 4.19 -1.76 -11.71
N SER A 74 3.53 -0.61 -11.85
CA SER A 74 2.37 -0.44 -12.74
C SER A 74 1.32 -1.55 -12.57
N TYR A 75 1.07 -1.98 -11.32
CA TYR A 75 0.11 -3.04 -11.03
C TYR A 75 -1.30 -2.46 -11.02
N THR A 76 -2.18 -2.96 -11.87
CA THR A 76 -3.58 -2.52 -11.88
C THR A 76 -4.45 -3.57 -11.20
N ASN A 77 -5.12 -3.18 -10.12
CA ASN A 77 -6.05 -4.09 -9.43
C ASN A 77 -7.40 -4.16 -10.16
N ALA A 78 -8.31 -5.01 -9.68
CA ALA A 78 -9.63 -5.21 -10.30
C ALA A 78 -10.53 -3.95 -10.31
N ASN A 79 -10.26 -2.95 -9.46
CA ASN A 79 -10.96 -1.68 -9.46
C ASN A 79 -10.43 -0.70 -10.51
N GLY A 80 -9.36 -1.04 -11.23
CA GLY A 80 -8.70 -0.15 -12.18
C GLY A 80 -7.70 0.81 -11.53
N THR A 81 -7.42 0.66 -10.24
CA THR A 81 -6.41 1.45 -9.55
C THR A 81 -5.02 0.93 -9.91
N LEU A 82 -4.20 1.81 -10.49
CA LEU A 82 -2.79 1.61 -10.71
C LEU A 82 -2.03 1.86 -9.40
N ILE A 83 -1.22 0.88 -9.03
CA ILE A 83 -0.42 0.86 -7.81
C ILE A 83 1.04 0.71 -8.22
N ASP A 84 1.87 1.65 -7.78
CA ASP A 84 3.32 1.60 -7.94
C ASP A 84 3.98 1.92 -6.60
N GLY A 85 5.00 1.15 -6.22
CA GLY A 85 5.73 1.40 -5.00
C GLY A 85 6.15 0.15 -4.24
N THR A 86 6.56 0.36 -3.00
CA THR A 86 7.13 -0.70 -2.17
C THR A 86 6.52 -0.73 -0.78
N ASP A 87 6.37 -1.94 -0.25
CA ASP A 87 6.04 -2.18 1.15
C ASP A 87 7.01 -3.22 1.72
N ASN A 88 7.59 -2.91 2.87
CA ASN A 88 8.56 -3.77 3.54
C ASN A 88 8.15 -3.96 4.99
N LEU A 89 8.21 -5.21 5.46
CA LEU A 89 8.16 -5.53 6.88
C LEU A 89 9.35 -6.39 7.27
N SER A 90 10.10 -5.96 8.28
CA SER A 90 11.22 -6.73 8.80
C SER A 90 10.76 -8.10 9.32
N ALA A 91 11.58 -9.12 9.10
CA ALA A 91 11.26 -10.49 9.51
C ALA A 91 11.08 -10.63 11.04
N PRO A 92 10.30 -11.62 11.51
CA PRO A 92 10.20 -11.95 12.94
C PRO A 92 11.54 -12.41 13.54
N PRO A 93 11.70 -12.39 14.88
CA PRO A 93 10.70 -12.03 15.90
C PRO A 93 10.56 -10.51 16.09
N PRO A 94 9.52 -10.03 16.78
CA PRO A 94 9.41 -8.63 17.18
C PRO A 94 10.59 -8.13 18.03
N PRO A 95 10.91 -6.81 18.01
CA PRO A 95 10.20 -5.76 17.32
C PRO A 95 10.40 -5.81 15.79
N GLN A 96 9.32 -5.59 15.03
CA GLN A 96 9.38 -5.48 13.58
C GLN A 96 9.19 -4.03 13.14
N TYR A 97 9.82 -3.65 12.04
CA TYR A 97 9.74 -2.33 11.44
C TYR A 97 9.15 -2.46 10.05
N GLY A 98 8.13 -1.65 9.77
CA GLY A 98 7.49 -1.59 8.47
C GLY A 98 7.69 -0.22 7.81
N GLN A 99 7.87 -0.23 6.50
CA GLN A 99 7.99 0.97 5.67
C GLN A 99 7.16 0.75 4.39
N MET A 100 6.30 1.71 4.08
CA MET A 100 5.50 1.76 2.86
C MET A 100 5.74 3.08 2.15
N ASP A 101 5.94 3.04 0.84
CA ASP A 101 5.99 4.18 -0.08
C ASP A 101 5.25 3.75 -1.34
N MET A 102 4.00 4.21 -1.48
CA MET A 102 3.06 3.77 -2.50
C MET A 102 2.43 4.96 -3.20
N ASP A 103 2.33 4.83 -4.52
CA ASP A 103 1.67 5.74 -5.43
C ASP A 103 0.42 5.04 -5.99
N PHE A 104 -0.73 5.70 -5.87
CA PHE A 104 -2.03 5.23 -6.34
C PHE A 104 -2.57 6.18 -7.39
N SER A 105 -3.08 5.63 -8.50
CA SER A 105 -3.82 6.42 -9.48
C SER A 105 -4.99 5.65 -10.07
N GLY A 106 -6.14 6.30 -10.25
CA GLY A 106 -7.41 5.66 -10.58
C GLY A 106 -7.59 5.28 -12.06
N GLY A 107 -6.52 4.86 -12.74
CA GLY A 107 -6.57 4.47 -14.16
C GLY A 107 -6.82 5.62 -15.15
N GLU A 108 -7.15 6.82 -14.69
CA GLU A 108 -7.21 8.06 -15.47
C GLU A 108 -6.00 8.96 -15.15
N VAL A 109 -5.47 9.59 -16.20
CA VAL A 109 -4.36 10.56 -16.10
C VAL A 109 -4.81 11.76 -15.25
N GLY A 110 -4.04 12.11 -14.20
CA GLY A 110 -4.26 13.33 -13.40
C GLY A 110 -4.63 13.15 -11.91
N THR A 111 -4.65 11.91 -11.39
CA THR A 111 -4.90 11.67 -9.94
C THR A 111 -3.83 10.78 -9.33
N LEU A 112 -2.66 11.34 -9.01
CA LEU A 112 -1.64 10.62 -8.25
C LEU A 112 -1.80 10.92 -6.75
N THR A 113 -2.05 9.90 -5.95
CA THR A 113 -2.01 9.99 -4.49
C THR A 113 -0.85 9.17 -3.95
N ARG A 114 0.04 9.81 -3.21
CA ARG A 114 1.19 9.16 -2.56
C ARG A 114 0.93 8.94 -1.08
N LEU A 115 1.09 7.70 -0.64
CA LEU A 115 1.00 7.29 0.76
C LEU A 115 2.36 6.77 1.24
N ARG A 116 2.90 7.42 2.27
CA ARG A 116 4.12 7.00 2.96
C ARG A 116 3.84 6.71 4.42
N LEU A 117 4.22 5.52 4.87
CA LEU A 117 4.01 5.07 6.24
C LEU A 117 5.29 4.44 6.81
N ASN A 118 5.64 4.80 8.04
CA ASN A 118 6.57 4.01 8.85
C ASN A 118 5.84 3.50 10.09
N MET A 119 5.99 2.21 10.36
CA MET A 119 5.33 1.55 11.47
C MET A 119 6.31 0.69 12.28
N THR A 120 6.04 0.53 13.56
CA THR A 120 6.75 -0.37 14.45
C THR A 120 5.76 -1.31 15.12
N ILE A 121 6.04 -2.60 15.05
CA ILE A 121 5.31 -3.66 15.75
C ILE A 121 6.20 -4.08 16.94
N PRO A 122 5.92 -3.60 18.15
CA PRO A 122 6.75 -3.94 19.30
C PRO A 122 6.54 -5.39 19.75
N ALA A 123 7.46 -5.91 20.57
CA ALA A 123 7.34 -7.24 21.14
C ALA A 123 6.19 -7.38 22.13
N SER A 124 5.77 -6.28 22.74
CA SER A 124 4.58 -6.18 23.59
C SER A 124 4.01 -4.76 23.52
N GLY A 125 2.71 -4.62 23.75
CA GLY A 125 2.01 -3.33 23.71
C GLY A 125 1.44 -2.98 22.34
N PRO A 126 0.90 -1.76 22.19
CA PRO A 126 0.26 -1.31 20.96
C PRO A 126 1.30 -1.06 19.88
N ARG A 127 0.95 -1.35 18.63
CA ARG A 127 1.80 -1.01 17.48
C ARG A 127 1.74 0.50 17.26
N THR A 128 2.78 1.07 16.66
CA THR A 128 2.93 2.51 16.51
C THR A 128 3.22 2.88 15.07
N VAL A 129 2.53 3.91 14.57
CA VAL A 129 2.87 4.58 13.32
C VAL A 129 3.75 5.77 13.70
N THR A 130 5.00 5.76 13.24
CA THR A 130 5.98 6.81 13.54
C THR A 130 6.06 7.86 12.46
N PHE A 131 5.54 7.55 11.27
CA PHE A 131 5.41 8.48 10.16
C PHE A 131 4.19 8.13 9.33
N CYS A 132 3.39 9.14 8.98
CA CYS A 132 2.29 9.02 8.04
C CYS A 132 2.21 10.29 7.21
N HIS A 133 2.32 10.16 5.90
CA HIS A 133 2.24 11.26 4.97
C HIS A 133 1.40 10.86 3.76
N LEU A 134 0.42 11.71 3.46
CA LEU A 134 -0.46 11.61 2.32
C LEU A 134 -0.26 12.88 1.50
N ASP A 135 0.11 12.73 0.23
CA ASP A 135 0.30 13.83 -0.71
C ASP A 135 -0.44 13.57 -2.01
N ASP A 136 -0.97 14.63 -2.59
CA ASP A 136 -1.70 14.60 -3.85
C ASP A 136 -0.92 15.40 -4.86
N THR A 137 -0.65 14.77 -6.00
CA THR A 137 -0.03 15.47 -7.12
C THR A 137 -0.87 15.27 -8.36
N ASP A 138 -1.25 16.36 -9.01
CA ASP A 138 -1.81 16.32 -10.35
C ASP A 138 -0.64 16.10 -11.33
N VAL A 139 -0.47 14.86 -11.78
CA VAL A 139 0.57 14.51 -12.76
C VAL A 139 -0.06 14.49 -14.14
N MET A 140 -0.16 15.67 -14.76
CA MET A 140 -0.55 15.85 -16.17
C MET A 140 0.53 15.42 -17.18
N ALA A 141 1.58 14.70 -16.74
CA ALA A 141 2.82 14.52 -17.50
C ALA A 141 2.67 13.70 -18.80
N ASP A 142 1.69 12.79 -18.89
CA ASP A 142 1.46 12.01 -20.12
C ASP A 142 0.53 12.73 -21.13
N ALA A 143 -0.29 13.68 -20.68
CA ALA A 143 -1.20 14.41 -21.56
C ALA A 143 -0.48 15.47 -22.40
N GLN A 144 0.54 16.14 -21.85
CA GLN A 144 1.22 17.23 -22.55
C GLN A 144 2.27 16.72 -23.56
N ALA A 145 2.94 15.60 -23.28
CA ALA A 145 3.90 14.98 -24.21
C ALA A 145 3.23 14.37 -25.46
N LEU A 146 1.95 13.96 -25.38
CA LEU A 146 1.15 13.50 -26.52
C LEU A 146 0.69 14.65 -27.43
N PHE A 147 0.57 15.88 -26.92
CA PHE A 147 0.15 17.06 -27.67
C PHE A 147 1.31 17.83 -28.33
N GLU A 148 2.53 17.73 -27.82
CA GLU A 148 3.71 18.42 -28.39
C GLU A 148 4.38 17.66 -29.54
N HIS A 149 3.95 16.42 -29.83
CA HIS A 149 4.45 15.59 -30.94
C HIS A 149 3.41 15.31 -32.05
N GLN A 150 2.28 16.02 -32.07
CA GLN A 150 1.41 16.15 -33.25
C GLN A 150 1.69 17.45 -34.01
#